data_AF-A0A1X2A9D2-F1
#
_entry.id   AF-A0A1X2A9D2-F1
#
_cell.length_a   1.000
_cell.length_b   1.000
_cell.length_c   1.000
_cell.angle_alpha   90.00
_cell.angle_beta   90.00
_cell.angle_gamma   90.00
#
_symmetry.space_group_name_H-M   'P 1'
#
loop_
_entity.id
_entity.type
_entity.pdbx_description
1 polymer ?
#
loop_
_entity_poly.entity_id
_entity_poly.type
_entity_poly.pdbx_seq_one_letter_code
_entity_poly.pdbx_strand_id
1 'polypeptide(L)'
;MTVYDNTIPAVDCVDFVRLVDDLVDADPEHWGPIVAKHLEECPPCLVYLQQMLDLKVLLHHVFAGDKLSDEQVSAVINSINDFTEGQHR
;
A
#
# COMPACT_ATOMS: atom_id res chain seq x y z
N MET A 1 29.86 0.34 24.62
CA MET A 1 28.60 1.04 24.95
C MET A 1 28.51 2.26 24.06
N THR A 2 27.77 2.17 22.97
CA THR A 2 27.46 3.30 22.09
C THR A 2 26.25 4.02 22.69
N VAL A 3 26.38 5.33 22.89
CA VAL A 3 25.36 6.20 23.44
C VAL A 3 24.27 6.34 22.38
N TYR A 4 23.11 5.72 22.62
CA TYR A 4 21.96 5.86 21.74
C TYR A 4 21.48 7.32 21.76
N ASP A 5 21.36 7.88 20.56
CA ASP A 5 20.80 9.18 20.27
C ASP A 5 19.34 9.24 20.74
N ASN A 6 19.13 9.85 21.91
CA ASN A 6 17.86 9.93 22.67
C ASN A 6 16.84 10.91 22.06
N THR A 7 17.02 11.37 20.83
CA THR A 7 16.16 12.38 20.20
C THR A 7 15.06 11.81 19.33
N ILE A 8 15.13 10.51 18.98
CA ILE A 8 14.15 9.83 18.14
C ILE A 8 13.36 8.82 19.00
N PRO A 9 12.02 8.95 19.14
CA PRO A 9 11.21 7.96 19.82
C PRO A 9 11.47 6.56 19.25
N ALA A 10 11.84 5.61 20.09
CA ALA A 10 12.00 4.23 19.67
C ALA A 10 10.63 3.65 19.32
N VAL A 11 10.47 3.18 18.08
CA VAL A 11 9.32 2.37 17.69
C VAL A 11 9.53 0.97 18.23
N ASP A 12 8.58 0.46 19.02
CA ASP A 12 8.55 -0.95 19.39
C ASP A 12 8.01 -1.80 18.21
N CYS A 13 8.41 -3.07 18.13
CA CYS A 13 7.99 -3.98 17.06
C CYS A 13 6.46 -4.11 16.99
N VAL A 14 5.76 -4.04 18.13
CA VAL A 14 4.30 -4.09 18.19
C VAL A 14 3.67 -2.84 17.56
N ASP A 15 4.26 -1.67 17.80
CA ASP A 15 3.82 -0.42 17.21
C ASP A 15 4.16 -0.36 15.72
N PHE A 16 5.31 -0.90 15.32
CA PHE A 16 5.69 -1.05 13.92
C PHE A 16 4.65 -1.85 13.14
N VAL A 17 4.19 -3.00 13.66
CA VAL A 17 3.16 -3.83 13.00
C VAL A 17 1.88 -3.04 12.69
N ARG A 18 1.51 -2.07 13.53
CA ARG A 18 0.34 -1.21 13.28
C ARG A 18 0.55 -0.19 12.16
N LEU A 19 1.81 0.21 11.94
CA LEU A 19 2.19 1.15 10.88
C LEU A 19 2.39 0.45 9.53
N VAL A 20 2.58 -0.87 9.51
CA VAL A 20 2.91 -1.61 8.28
C VAL A 20 1.85 -1.47 7.21
N ASP A 21 0.57 -1.39 7.57
CA ASP A 21 -0.52 -1.19 6.60
C ASP A 21 -0.32 0.14 5.82
N ASP A 22 -0.09 1.24 6.55
CA ASP A 22 0.21 2.55 5.96
C ASP A 22 1.52 2.54 5.15
N LEU A 23 2.54 1.84 5.63
CA LEU A 23 3.85 1.76 4.97
C LEU A 23 3.83 0.96 3.67
N VAL A 24 3.00 -0.08 3.59
CA VAL A 24 2.81 -0.91 2.40
C VAL A 24 2.15 -0.13 1.26
N ASP A 25 1.34 0.88 1.60
CA ASP A 25 0.69 1.77 0.63
C ASP A 25 1.48 3.05 0.34
N ALA A 26 2.39 3.44 1.23
CA ALA A 26 3.29 4.57 1.04
C ALA A 26 4.49 4.26 0.15
N ASP A 27 5.02 5.30 -0.49
CA ASP A 27 6.30 5.24 -1.18
C ASP A 27 7.46 5.13 -0.15
N PRO A 28 8.38 4.16 -0.31
CA PRO A 28 9.55 4.01 0.56
C PRO A 28 10.40 5.27 0.72
N GLU A 29 10.46 6.16 -0.28
CA GLU A 29 11.18 7.44 -0.18
C GLU A 29 10.54 8.41 0.82
N HIS A 30 9.26 8.21 1.14
CA HIS A 30 8.48 9.03 2.08
C HIS A 30 8.38 8.41 3.48
N TRP A 31 9.01 7.26 3.73
CA TRP A 31 9.06 6.69 5.07
C TRP A 31 9.85 7.62 6.00
N GLY A 32 9.22 8.06 7.08
CA GLY A 32 9.86 8.97 8.03
C GLY A 32 11.14 8.37 8.62
N PRO A 33 12.10 9.22 9.04
CA PRO A 33 13.42 8.78 9.52
C PRO A 33 13.36 7.82 10.72
N ILE A 34 12.28 7.87 11.50
CA ILE A 34 12.03 6.96 12.63
C ILE A 34 11.83 5.52 12.14
N VAL A 35 11.06 5.33 11.07
CA VAL A 35 10.78 4.02 10.46
C VAL A 35 12.04 3.46 9.82
N ALA A 36 12.79 4.30 9.09
CA ALA A 36 14.05 3.91 8.47
C ALA A 36 15.06 3.40 9.52
N LYS A 37 15.20 4.13 10.63
CA LYS A 37 16.06 3.72 11.75
C LYS A 37 15.60 2.40 12.38
N HIS A 38 14.30 2.23 12.62
CA HIS A 38 13.76 0.98 13.18
C HIS A 38 14.04 -0.22 12.27
N LEU A 39 13.87 -0.07 10.95
CA LEU A 39 14.13 -1.11 9.97
C LEU A 39 15.61 -1.52 9.90
N GLU A 40 16.52 -0.57 10.09
CA GLU A 40 17.95 -0.83 10.18
C GLU A 40 18.32 -1.60 11.47
N GLU A 41 17.70 -1.22 12.59
CA GLU A 41 18.00 -1.78 13.91
C GLU A 41 17.21 -3.08 14.23
N CYS A 42 16.13 -3.37 13.49
CA CYS A 42 15.25 -4.52 13.71
C CYS A 42 15.01 -5.32 12.42
N PRO A 43 15.93 -6.26 12.08
CA PRO A 43 15.77 -7.13 10.91
C PRO A 43 14.45 -7.93 10.85
N PRO A 44 13.86 -8.43 11.95
CA PRO A 44 12.55 -9.09 11.90
C PRO A 44 11.43 -8.21 11.34
N CYS A 45 11.40 -6.93 11.71
CA CYS A 45 10.38 -5.98 11.24
C CYS A 45 10.58 -5.63 9.76
N LEU A 46 11.83 -5.56 9.28
CA LEU A 46 12.14 -5.43 7.86
C LEU A 46 11.64 -6.63 7.04
N VAL A 47 11.93 -7.85 7.51
CA VAL A 47 11.44 -9.07 6.84
C VAL A 47 9.91 -9.09 6.81
N TYR A 48 9.27 -8.73 7.91
CA TYR A 48 7.81 -8.65 7.98
C TYR A 48 7.24 -7.65 6.98
N LEU A 49 7.80 -6.43 6.89
CA LEU A 49 7.36 -5.43 5.92
C LEU A 49 7.55 -5.92 4.47
N GLN A 50 8.69 -6.55 4.17
CA GLN A 50 8.94 -7.13 2.84
C GLN A 50 7.91 -8.21 2.49
N GLN A 51 7.57 -9.08 3.44
CA GLN A 51 6.55 -10.12 3.24
C GLN A 51 5.17 -9.52 2.93
N MET A 52 4.80 -8.42 3.58
CA MET A 52 3.54 -7.73 3.33
C MET A 52 3.52 -7.05 1.94
N LEU A 53 4.64 -6.45 1.52
CA LEU A 53 4.80 -5.93 0.15
C LEU A 53 4.70 -7.02 -0.90
N ASP A 54 5.38 -8.15 -0.69
CA ASP A 54 5.33 -9.31 -1.60
C ASP A 54 3.89 -9.84 -1.71
N LEU A 55 3.18 -9.94 -0.58
CA LEU A 55 1.79 -10.36 -0.56
C LEU A 55 0.89 -9.41 -1.35
N LYS A 56 1.05 -8.08 -1.20
CA LYS A 56 0.30 -7.08 -1.99
C LYS A 56 0.53 -7.28 -3.49
N VAL A 57 1.77 -7.52 -3.91
CA VAL A 57 2.09 -7.81 -5.30
C VAL A 57 1.40 -9.10 -5.75
N LEU A 58 1.48 -10.19 -4.99
CA LEU A 58 0.84 -11.46 -5.32
C LEU A 58 -0.69 -11.32 -5.44
N LEU A 59 -1.33 -10.64 -4.50
CA LEU A 59 -2.76 -10.37 -4.55
C LEU A 59 -3.12 -9.51 -5.75
N HIS A 60 -2.34 -8.48 -6.06
CA HIS A 60 -2.55 -7.67 -7.26
C HIS A 60 -2.52 -8.54 -8.52
N HIS A 61 -1.61 -9.51 -8.63
CA HIS A 61 -1.55 -10.39 -9.80
C HIS A 61 -2.78 -11.31 -9.91
N VAL A 62 -3.27 -11.84 -8.78
CA VAL A 62 -4.49 -12.68 -8.77
C VAL A 62 -5.70 -11.88 -9.22
N PHE A 63 -5.85 -10.65 -8.74
CA PHE A 63 -7.02 -9.81 -9.04
C PHE A 63 -6.84 -8.89 -10.27
N ALA A 64 -5.65 -8.79 -10.85
CA ALA A 64 -5.42 -8.02 -12.08
C ALA A 64 -6.20 -8.59 -13.26
N GLY A 65 -6.47 -9.90 -13.27
CA GLY A 65 -7.36 -10.53 -14.25
C GLY A 65 -8.84 -10.20 -14.06
N ASP A 66 -9.24 -9.71 -12.88
CA ASP A 66 -10.62 -9.34 -12.54
C ASP A 66 -10.89 -7.83 -12.70
N LYS A 67 -9.88 -7.03 -13.07
CA LYS A 67 -10.08 -5.62 -13.37
C LYS A 67 -10.79 -5.47 -14.72
N LEU A 68 -11.84 -4.64 -14.74
CA LEU A 68 -12.48 -4.24 -15.99
C LEU A 68 -11.47 -3.51 -16.88
N SER A 69 -11.37 -3.89 -18.15
CA SER A 69 -10.57 -3.15 -19.11
C SER A 69 -11.20 -1.77 -19.38
N ASP A 70 -10.39 -0.82 -19.84
CA ASP A 70 -10.87 0.52 -20.23
C ASP A 70 -11.99 0.43 -21.29
N GLU A 71 -11.94 -0.58 -22.15
CA GLU A 71 -12.98 -0.86 -23.14
C GLU A 71 -14.28 -1.31 -22.48
N GLN A 72 -14.21 -2.19 -21.47
CA GLN A 72 -15.38 -2.62 -20.70
C GLN A 72 -15.99 -1.46 -19.91
N VAL A 73 -15.16 -0.62 -19.29
CA VAL A 73 -15.60 0.59 -18.59
C VAL A 73 -16.28 1.56 -19.57
N SER A 74 -15.66 1.81 -20.72
CA SER A 74 -16.22 2.68 -21.77
C SER A 74 -17.54 2.16 -22.30
N ALA A 75 -17.68 0.84 -22.49
CA ALA A 75 -18.92 0.22 -22.95
C ALA A 75 -20.07 0.41 -21.94
N VAL A 76 -19.79 0.30 -20.65
CA VAL A 76 -20.78 0.56 -19.59
C VAL A 76 -21.20 2.03 -19.58
N ILE A 77 -20.23 2.96 -19.64
CA ILE A 77 -20.51 4.41 -19.68
C ILE A 77 -21.41 4.77 -20.88
N ASN A 78 -21.06 4.26 -22.07
CA ASN A 78 -21.86 4.50 -23.26
C ASN A 78 -23.28 3.95 -23.13
N SER A 79 -23.44 2.74 -22.56
CA SER A 79 -24.76 2.15 -22.32
C SER A 79 -25.64 3.00 -21.38
N ILE A 80 -25.04 3.61 -20.35
CA ILE A 80 -25.73 4.51 -19.42
C ILE A 80 -26.14 5.81 -20.12
N ASN A 81 -25.24 6.39 -20.94
CA ASN A 81 -25.52 7.61 -21.69
C ASN A 81 -26.66 7.39 -22.69
N ASP A 82 -26.61 6.30 -23.46
CA ASP A 82 -27.66 5.92 -24.41
C ASP A 82 -29.02 5.72 -23.73
N PHE A 83 -29.04 5.11 -22.54
CA PHE A 83 -30.27 4.95 -21.75
C PHE A 83 -30.84 6.30 -21.30
N THR A 84 -29.97 7.22 -20.88
CA THR A 84 -30.37 8.55 -20.40
C THR A 84 -30.85 9.45 -21.55
N GLU A 85 -30.18 9.39 -22.70
CA GLU A 85 -30.57 10.11 -23.92
C GLU A 85 -31.83 9.52 -24.56
N GLY A 86 -32.03 8.20 -24.46
CA GLY A 86 -33.22 7.49 -24.94
C GLY A 86 -34.52 7.82 -24.18
N GLN A 87 -34.44 8.39 -22.97
CA GLN A 87 -35.61 8.88 -22.23
C GLN A 87 -36.11 10.26 -22.71
N HIS A 88 -35.45 10.88 -23.70
CA HIS A 88 -35.82 12.18 -24.26
C HIS A 88 -36.60 12.12 -25.59
N ARG A 89 -37.20 10.97 -25.94
CA ARG A 89 -38.13 10.84 -27.09
C ARG A 89 -39.51 10.35 -26.69
#